data_AF-A0AAV8Y5V6-F1
#
_entry.id   AF-A0AAV8Y5V6-F1
#
_cell.length_a   1.000
_cell.length_b   1.000
_cell.length_c   1.000
_cell.angle_alpha   90.00
_cell.angle_beta   90.00
_cell.angle_gamma   90.00
#
_symmetry.space_group_name_H-M   'P 1'
#
loop_
_entity.id
_entity.type
_entity.pdbx_description
1 polymer ?
#
loop_
_entity_poly.entity_id
_entity_poly.type
_entity_poly.pdbx_seq_one_letter_code
_entity_poly.pdbx_strand_id
1 'polypeptide(L)'
;MSLLQVNISPSLHSASPLDAHVKGPLVQTLFDMAQFHLPPKLAQSIRQSPQCFDSRIYTTTLTKKERSKHIAFTEYECREDYLYDILKDLTGDDVRHLTRAEDEFVVKGKFEKIFPNSQSHKYLNFMEPRYYNRLFDAWETKYAGRRDDGKYIFLLYILPYQSFRINLPVFSTL
;
A
#
# COMPACT_ATOMS: atom_id res chain seq x y z
N MET A 1 -0.15 23.97 -19.07
CA MET A 1 -1.20 23.17 -18.42
C MET A 1 -1.67 23.94 -17.22
N SER A 2 -2.95 24.31 -17.14
CA SER A 2 -3.48 25.16 -16.08
C SER A 2 -4.40 24.34 -15.19
N LEU A 3 -4.19 24.38 -13.87
CA LEU A 3 -5.08 23.79 -12.88
C LEU A 3 -6.18 24.81 -12.56
N LEU A 4 -7.45 24.44 -12.78
CA LEU A 4 -8.58 25.35 -12.55
C LEU A 4 -9.21 25.15 -11.18
N GLN A 5 -9.55 23.91 -10.83
CA GLN A 5 -10.14 23.56 -9.54
C GLN A 5 -9.97 22.07 -9.22
N VAL A 6 -10.06 21.74 -7.93
CA VAL A 6 -10.15 20.37 -7.42
C VAL A 6 -11.52 20.21 -6.76
N ASN A 7 -12.33 19.25 -7.23
CA ASN A 7 -13.63 18.94 -6.64
C ASN A 7 -13.49 17.77 -5.66
N ILE A 8 -13.81 18.00 -4.39
CA ILE A 8 -13.74 16.98 -3.33
C ILE A 8 -14.96 16.04 -3.30
N SER A 9 -16.03 16.39 -4.01
CA SER A 9 -17.27 15.61 -4.08
C SER A 9 -17.80 15.59 -5.53
N PRO A 10 -17.10 14.91 -6.46
CA PRO A 10 -17.55 14.80 -7.84
C PRO A 10 -18.87 14.02 -7.94
N SER A 11 -19.72 14.39 -8.90
CA SER A 11 -21.03 13.75 -9.07
C SER A 11 -20.92 12.32 -9.60
N LEU A 12 -21.45 11.36 -8.85
CA LEU A 12 -21.62 9.97 -9.26
C LEU A 12 -22.98 9.68 -9.91
N HIS A 13 -23.86 10.68 -10.02
CA HIS A 13 -25.13 10.52 -10.71
C HIS A 13 -24.90 10.18 -12.20
N SER A 14 -25.58 9.15 -12.70
CA SER A 14 -25.48 8.71 -14.09
C SER A 14 -26.77 9.07 -14.83
N ALA A 15 -26.70 10.10 -15.69
CA ALA A 15 -27.84 10.56 -16.48
C ALA A 15 -27.88 9.90 -17.87
N SER A 16 -26.81 9.23 -18.28
CA SER A 16 -26.67 8.54 -19.56
C SER A 16 -25.99 7.17 -19.43
N PRO A 17 -26.14 6.28 -20.43
CA PRO A 17 -25.39 5.02 -20.48
C PRO A 17 -23.87 5.21 -20.48
N LEU A 18 -23.38 6.31 -21.08
CA LEU A 18 -21.96 6.65 -21.09
C LEU A 18 -21.46 6.99 -19.69
N ASP A 19 -22.23 7.77 -18.91
CA ASP A 19 -21.88 8.08 -17.52
C ASP A 19 -21.75 6.79 -16.70
N ALA A 20 -22.70 5.89 -16.83
CA ALA A 20 -22.68 4.61 -16.12
C ALA A 20 -21.47 3.76 -16.53
N HIS A 21 -21.14 3.73 -17.83
CA HIS A 21 -20.01 2.98 -18.36
C HIS A 21 -18.65 3.51 -17.87
N VAL A 22 -18.53 4.82 -17.62
CA VAL A 22 -17.29 5.43 -17.09
C VAL A 22 -17.25 5.36 -15.56
N LYS A 23 -18.33 5.75 -14.89
CA LYS A 23 -18.37 5.91 -13.43
C LYS A 23 -18.49 4.57 -12.69
N GLY A 24 -19.20 3.59 -13.26
CA GLY A 24 -19.37 2.27 -12.64
C GLY A 24 -18.02 1.59 -12.37
N PRO A 25 -17.19 1.35 -13.40
CA PRO A 25 -15.86 0.76 -13.22
C PRO A 25 -14.92 1.59 -12.34
N LEU A 26 -15.04 2.93 -12.40
CA LEU A 26 -14.27 3.84 -11.54
C LEU A 26 -14.58 3.58 -10.05
N VAL A 27 -15.86 3.56 -9.69
CA VAL A 27 -16.32 3.34 -8.32
C VAL A 27 -15.97 1.92 -7.86
N GLN A 28 -16.17 0.92 -8.71
CA GLN A 28 -15.80 -0.46 -8.40
C GLN A 28 -14.31 -0.57 -8.06
N THR A 29 -13.44 -0.04 -8.92
CA THR A 29 -11.99 -0.11 -8.71
C THR A 29 -11.56 0.70 -7.46
N LEU A 30 -12.25 1.80 -7.13
CA LEU A 30 -12.01 2.53 -5.88
C LEU A 30 -12.33 1.68 -4.64
N PHE A 31 -13.45 0.94 -4.65
CA PHE A 31 -13.77 0.02 -3.56
C PHE A 31 -12.81 -1.15 -3.46
N ASP A 32 -12.37 -1.67 -4.61
CA ASP A 32 -11.34 -2.71 -4.66
C ASP A 32 -10.04 -2.17 -4.03
N MET A 33 -9.53 -1.01 -4.45
CA MET A 33 -8.33 -0.40 -3.86
C MET A 33 -8.45 -0.06 -2.38
N ALA A 34 -9.65 0.30 -1.90
CA ALA A 34 -9.87 0.59 -0.49
C ALA A 34 -9.66 -0.63 0.43
N GLN A 35 -9.69 -1.85 -0.12
CA GLN A 35 -9.40 -3.10 0.59
C GLN A 35 -10.09 -3.18 1.97
N PHE A 36 -11.39 -2.91 2.01
CA PHE A 36 -12.16 -2.97 3.26
C PHE A 36 -12.16 -4.40 3.81
N HIS A 37 -11.36 -4.68 4.86
CA HIS A 37 -11.52 -5.96 5.59
C HIS A 37 -12.58 -5.79 6.67
N LEU A 38 -13.50 -6.74 6.72
CA LEU A 38 -14.65 -6.72 7.62
C LEU A 38 -14.19 -6.89 9.08
N PRO A 39 -14.70 -6.09 10.05
CA PRO A 39 -14.36 -6.24 11.45
C PRO A 39 -14.80 -7.62 12.03
N PRO A 40 -14.15 -8.12 13.09
CA PRO A 40 -14.45 -9.42 13.70
C PRO A 40 -15.91 -9.59 14.15
N LYS A 41 -16.54 -8.50 14.61
CA LYS A 41 -17.93 -8.52 15.09
C LYS A 41 -18.94 -8.76 13.95
N LEU A 42 -18.61 -8.34 12.73
CA LEU A 42 -19.40 -8.61 11.52
C LEU A 42 -19.09 -10.00 10.95
N ALA A 43 -17.84 -10.46 11.10
CA ALA A 43 -17.45 -11.83 10.75
C ALA A 43 -18.17 -12.89 11.61
N GLN A 44 -18.52 -12.58 12.86
CA GLN A 44 -19.18 -13.53 13.77
C GLN A 44 -20.66 -13.81 13.41
N SER A 45 -21.34 -12.90 12.70
CA SER A 45 -22.69 -13.12 12.19
C SER A 45 -22.72 -13.85 10.84
N ILE A 46 -21.62 -13.82 10.09
CA ILE A 46 -21.43 -14.52 8.82
C ILE A 46 -20.73 -15.85 9.13
N ARG A 47 -21.47 -16.97 9.12
CA ARG A 47 -20.97 -18.31 9.51
C ARG A 47 -19.77 -18.86 8.70
N GLN A 48 -19.27 -18.10 7.73
CA GLN A 48 -18.05 -18.36 6.96
C GLN A 48 -17.28 -17.04 6.81
N SER A 49 -16.60 -16.60 7.87
CA SER A 49 -15.64 -15.50 7.76
C SER A 49 -14.53 -15.92 6.79
N PRO A 50 -14.19 -15.12 5.77
CA PRO A 50 -12.95 -15.35 5.05
C PRO A 50 -11.78 -15.22 6.06
N GLN A 51 -10.79 -16.12 5.96
CA GLN A 51 -9.60 -16.17 6.83
C GLN A 51 -8.65 -14.96 6.64
N CYS A 52 -9.11 -13.88 6.01
CA CYS A 52 -8.30 -12.76 5.55
C CYS A 52 -8.24 -11.57 6.53
N PHE A 53 -8.92 -11.64 7.68
CA PHE A 53 -8.87 -10.56 8.68
C PHE A 53 -7.74 -10.78 9.69
N ASP A 54 -6.73 -9.93 9.66
CA ASP A 54 -5.72 -9.80 10.71
C ASP A 54 -5.82 -8.42 11.36
N SER A 55 -6.22 -8.38 12.64
CA SER A 55 -6.36 -7.12 13.40
C SER A 55 -5.05 -6.35 13.52
N ARG A 56 -3.90 -7.04 13.44
CA ARG A 56 -2.58 -6.41 13.55
C ARG A 56 -2.34 -5.43 12.42
N ILE A 57 -2.84 -5.71 11.22
CA ILE A 57 -2.76 -4.80 10.06
C ILE A 57 -3.33 -3.42 10.41
N TYR A 58 -4.36 -3.36 11.25
CA TYR A 58 -5.06 -2.13 11.65
C TYR A 58 -4.48 -1.41 12.86
N THR A 59 -3.38 -1.91 13.43
CA THR A 59 -2.74 -1.26 14.56
C THR A 59 -2.09 0.05 14.12
N THR A 60 -2.51 1.17 14.73
CA THR A 60 -1.98 2.52 14.45
C THR A 60 -0.98 2.99 15.51
N THR A 61 -0.89 2.28 16.63
CA THR A 61 0.03 2.64 17.72
C THR A 61 1.40 2.06 17.46
N LEU A 62 2.40 2.94 17.36
CA LEU A 62 3.79 2.55 17.21
C LEU A 62 4.37 2.07 18.55
N THR A 63 5.10 0.96 18.50
CA THR A 63 5.98 0.54 19.59
C THR A 63 7.11 1.54 19.80
N LYS A 64 7.80 1.47 20.95
CA LYS A 64 8.98 2.31 21.22
C LYS A 64 10.06 2.15 20.14
N LYS A 65 10.31 0.91 19.70
CA LYS A 65 11.29 0.59 18.63
C LYS A 65 10.91 1.25 17.30
N GLU A 66 9.65 1.11 16.89
CA GLU A 66 9.13 1.73 15.65
C GLU A 66 9.20 3.25 15.71
N ARG A 67 8.79 3.85 16.83
CA ARG A 67 8.90 5.31 17.03
C ARG A 67 10.35 5.80 16.93
N SER A 68 11.29 5.09 17.56
CA SER A 68 12.71 5.44 17.48
C SER A 68 13.23 5.33 16.04
N LYS A 69 12.84 4.30 15.29
CA LYS A 69 13.18 4.17 13.86
C LYS A 69 12.60 5.34 13.06
N HIS A 70 11.34 5.71 13.29
CA HIS A 70 10.69 6.81 12.57
C HIS A 70 11.41 8.14 12.80
N ILE A 71 11.77 8.46 14.05
CA ILE A 71 12.50 9.69 14.40
C ILE A 71 13.84 9.72 13.66
N ALA A 72 14.67 8.68 13.83
CA ALA A 72 15.99 8.61 13.22
C ALA A 72 15.93 8.77 11.69
N PHE A 73 14.98 8.09 11.04
CA PHE A 73 14.85 8.16 9.58
C PHE A 73 14.16 9.41 9.06
N THR A 74 13.49 10.19 9.91
CA THR A 74 12.90 11.49 9.53
C THR A 74 13.93 12.62 9.63
N GLU A 75 14.95 12.46 10.48
CA GLU A 75 16.01 13.45 10.71
C GLU A 75 17.07 13.51 9.60
N TYR A 76 17.25 12.47 8.78
CA TYR A 76 18.19 12.55 7.64
C TYR A 76 17.83 13.70 6.68
N GLU A 77 18.84 14.41 6.19
CA GLU A 77 18.65 15.50 5.22
C GLU A 77 18.79 15.00 3.78
N CYS A 78 19.77 14.12 3.53
CA CYS A 78 20.05 13.58 2.20
C CYS A 78 19.29 12.27 1.95
N ARG A 79 18.90 12.07 0.69
CA ARG A 79 18.16 10.88 0.26
C ARG A 79 19.01 9.62 0.36
N GLU A 80 20.26 9.75 -0.05
CA GLU A 80 21.25 8.69 -0.13
C GLU A 80 21.51 8.06 1.26
N ASP A 81 21.42 8.87 2.32
CA ASP A 81 21.70 8.45 3.69
C ASP A 81 20.62 7.50 4.25
N TYR A 82 19.38 7.55 3.76
CA TYR A 82 18.32 6.67 4.26
C TYR A 82 17.96 5.52 3.31
N LEU A 83 18.24 5.67 2.01
CA LEU A 83 17.60 4.86 0.96
C LEU A 83 17.82 3.35 1.13
N TYR A 84 19.01 2.95 1.57
CA TYR A 84 19.33 1.55 1.83
C TYR A 84 18.95 1.13 3.27
N ASP A 85 19.34 1.96 4.24
CA ASP A 85 19.26 1.62 5.67
C ASP A 85 17.82 1.56 6.19
N ILE A 86 16.88 2.33 5.62
CA ILE A 86 15.48 2.31 6.06
C ILE A 86 14.81 0.96 5.81
N LEU A 87 15.25 0.25 4.76
CA LEU A 87 14.79 -1.09 4.40
C LEU A 87 15.49 -2.19 5.19
N LYS A 88 16.53 -1.86 5.95
CA LYS A 88 17.16 -2.77 6.90
C LYS A 88 16.24 -2.90 8.12
N ASP A 89 16.16 -4.12 8.65
CA ASP A 89 15.40 -4.42 9.87
C ASP A 89 13.97 -3.86 9.83
N LEU A 90 13.20 -4.25 8.80
CA LEU A 90 11.79 -3.87 8.68
C LEU A 90 11.04 -4.22 9.96
N THR A 91 10.32 -3.25 10.49
CA THR A 91 9.47 -3.39 11.67
C THR A 91 8.12 -3.98 11.29
N GLY A 92 7.32 -4.36 12.30
CA GLY A 92 5.94 -4.77 12.04
C GLY A 92 5.14 -3.65 11.39
N ASP A 93 5.37 -2.39 11.78
CA ASP A 93 4.75 -1.23 11.15
C ASP A 93 5.14 -1.03 9.68
N ASP A 94 6.42 -1.16 9.36
CA ASP A 94 6.91 -1.06 7.98
C ASP A 94 6.24 -2.12 7.09
N VAL A 95 6.24 -3.37 7.56
CA VAL A 95 5.64 -4.50 6.83
C VAL A 95 4.16 -4.26 6.60
N ARG A 96 3.41 -3.72 7.58
CA ARG A 96 1.97 -3.42 7.40
C ARG A 96 1.73 -2.37 6.32
N HIS A 97 2.49 -1.27 6.33
CA HIS A 97 2.32 -0.19 5.36
C HIS A 97 2.74 -0.62 3.95
N LEU A 98 3.84 -1.36 3.84
CA LEU A 98 4.32 -1.89 2.56
C LEU A 98 3.37 -2.96 2.00
N THR A 99 2.85 -3.85 2.84
CA THR A 99 1.85 -4.87 2.42
C THR A 99 0.61 -4.20 1.84
N ARG A 100 0.05 -3.20 2.55
CA ARG A 100 -1.11 -2.45 2.04
C ARG A 100 -0.86 -1.78 0.69
N ALA A 101 0.30 -1.16 0.53
CA ALA A 101 0.66 -0.50 -0.73
C ALA A 101 0.81 -1.48 -1.90
N GLU A 102 1.29 -2.70 -1.62
CA GLU A 102 1.41 -3.76 -2.63
C GLU A 102 0.06 -4.40 -2.96
N ASP A 103 -0.78 -4.63 -1.96
CA ASP A 103 -2.16 -5.09 -2.16
C ASP A 103 -2.95 -4.09 -3.02
N GLU A 104 -2.88 -2.79 -2.70
CA GLU A 104 -3.48 -1.71 -3.49
C GLU A 104 -2.94 -1.71 -4.93
N PHE A 105 -1.63 -1.92 -5.11
CA PHE A 105 -1.02 -1.96 -6.44
C PHE A 105 -1.50 -3.15 -7.27
N VAL A 106 -1.80 -4.29 -6.65
CA VAL A 106 -2.34 -5.48 -7.33
C VAL A 106 -3.78 -5.24 -7.82
N VAL A 107 -4.58 -4.51 -7.05
CA VAL A 107 -6.02 -4.31 -7.34
C VAL A 107 -6.35 -2.99 -8.04
N LYS A 108 -5.34 -2.15 -8.34
CA LYS A 108 -5.52 -0.82 -8.94
C LYS A 108 -6.27 -0.80 -10.28
N GLY A 109 -6.42 -1.92 -10.96
CA GLY A 109 -7.12 -2.02 -12.24
C GLY A 109 -6.57 -1.03 -13.27
N LYS A 110 -7.42 -0.09 -13.71
CA LYS A 110 -7.06 0.96 -14.69
C LYS A 110 -6.45 2.22 -14.06
N PHE A 111 -6.33 2.29 -12.74
CA PHE A 111 -5.64 3.41 -12.09
C PHE A 111 -4.14 3.31 -12.29
N GLU A 112 -3.52 4.49 -12.43
CA GLU A 112 -2.07 4.63 -12.46
C GLU A 112 -1.58 5.21 -11.13
N LYS A 113 -0.57 4.57 -10.54
CA LYS A 113 0.11 5.09 -9.37
C LYS A 113 1.10 6.18 -9.77
N ILE A 114 0.67 7.43 -9.63
CA ILE A 114 1.50 8.61 -9.94
C ILE A 114 2.49 8.96 -8.83
N PHE A 115 2.21 8.55 -7.59
CA PHE A 115 3.07 8.72 -6.42
C PHE A 115 2.64 7.70 -5.33
N PRO A 116 3.58 7.13 -4.56
CA PRO A 116 5.01 7.10 -4.81
C PRO A 116 5.37 6.09 -5.92
N ASN A 117 6.37 6.40 -6.75
CA ASN A 117 6.99 5.51 -7.73
C ASN A 117 8.50 5.77 -7.83
N SER A 118 9.22 4.96 -8.61
CA SER A 118 10.69 5.02 -8.71
C SER A 118 11.26 6.36 -9.21
N GLN A 119 10.43 7.24 -9.79
CA GLN A 119 10.82 8.54 -10.34
C GLN A 119 10.19 9.73 -9.61
N SER A 120 9.34 9.48 -8.61
CA SER A 120 8.56 10.51 -7.93
C SER A 120 9.25 11.10 -6.69
N HIS A 121 10.44 10.62 -6.33
CA HIS A 121 11.21 11.07 -5.16
C HIS A 121 11.53 12.58 -5.20
N LYS A 122 11.70 13.15 -6.41
CA LYS A 122 11.87 14.60 -6.62
C LYS A 122 10.75 15.46 -6.01
N TYR A 123 9.55 14.90 -5.84
CA TYR A 123 8.43 15.62 -5.25
C TYR A 123 8.46 15.67 -3.72
N LEU A 124 9.30 14.85 -3.08
CA LEU A 124 9.46 14.85 -1.62
C LEU A 124 9.98 16.18 -1.09
N ASN A 125 10.76 16.91 -1.90
CA ASN A 125 11.27 18.24 -1.57
C ASN A 125 10.17 19.30 -1.40
N PHE A 126 8.95 19.04 -1.87
CA PHE A 126 7.80 19.93 -1.71
C PHE A 126 6.85 19.48 -0.60
N MET A 127 7.22 18.46 0.17
CA MET A 127 6.41 17.88 1.24
C MET A 127 7.14 17.96 2.58
N GLU A 128 6.39 17.86 3.68
CA GLU A 128 6.99 17.65 4.99
C GLU A 128 7.77 16.32 5.01
N PRO A 129 8.92 16.25 5.71
CA PRO A 129 9.65 15.02 5.89
C PRO A 129 8.82 14.06 6.74
N ARG A 130 8.20 13.08 6.08
CA ARG A 130 7.42 12.01 6.72
C ARG A 130 8.11 10.68 6.52
N TYR A 131 8.17 9.90 7.59
CA TYR A 131 8.79 8.57 7.58
C TYR A 131 8.29 7.69 6.43
N TYR A 132 6.97 7.55 6.26
CA TYR A 132 6.42 6.68 5.23
C TYR A 132 6.72 7.12 3.80
N ASN A 133 6.88 8.42 3.56
CA ASN A 133 7.29 8.92 2.25
C ASN A 133 8.69 8.39 1.89
N ARG A 134 9.60 8.36 2.86
CA ARG A 134 10.97 7.82 2.71
C ARG A 134 10.96 6.30 2.58
N LEU A 135 10.13 5.62 3.38
CA LEU A 135 9.96 4.17 3.31
C LEU A 135 9.49 3.74 1.92
N PHE A 136 8.47 4.41 1.37
CA PHE A 136 7.96 4.11 0.05
C PHE A 136 8.92 4.51 -1.07
N ASP A 137 9.65 5.63 -0.96
CA ASP A 137 10.70 5.97 -1.94
C ASP A 137 11.77 4.89 -2.01
N ALA A 138 12.30 4.47 -0.85
CA ALA A 138 13.29 3.41 -0.79
C ALA A 138 12.74 2.09 -1.38
N TRP A 139 11.51 1.72 -1.01
CA TRP A 139 10.86 0.52 -1.53
C TRP A 139 10.67 0.55 -3.04
N GLU A 140 10.12 1.64 -3.58
CA GLU A 140 9.91 1.82 -5.02
C GLU A 140 11.25 1.85 -5.78
N THR A 141 12.26 2.51 -5.22
CA THR A 141 13.60 2.55 -5.83
C THR A 141 14.21 1.15 -5.94
N LYS A 142 13.99 0.29 -4.93
CA LYS A 142 14.59 -1.04 -4.89
C LYS A 142 13.79 -2.10 -5.66
N TYR A 143 12.45 -2.08 -5.55
CA TYR A 143 11.59 -3.18 -5.97
C TYR A 143 10.58 -2.83 -7.06
N ALA A 144 10.46 -1.58 -7.54
CA ALA A 144 9.48 -1.26 -8.59
C ALA A 144 9.65 -2.10 -9.86
N GLY A 145 10.90 -2.40 -10.26
CA GLY A 145 11.22 -3.28 -11.39
C GLY A 145 11.30 -4.77 -11.06
N ARG A 146 11.21 -5.14 -9.78
CA ARG A 146 11.33 -6.52 -9.27
C ARG A 146 10.37 -6.74 -8.10
N ARG A 147 9.08 -6.52 -8.36
CA ARG A 147 8.02 -6.58 -7.33
C ARG A 147 7.94 -7.96 -6.66
N ASP A 148 8.22 -9.02 -7.41
CA ASP A 148 8.19 -10.38 -6.86
C ASP A 148 9.26 -10.60 -5.77
N ASP A 149 10.46 -10.02 -5.92
CA ASP A 149 11.49 -10.02 -4.86
C ASP A 149 10.96 -9.38 -3.56
N GLY A 150 10.19 -8.28 -3.70
CA GLY A 150 9.54 -7.61 -2.57
C GLY A 150 8.49 -8.49 -1.89
N LYS A 151 7.72 -9.27 -2.66
CA LYS A 151 6.71 -10.19 -2.10
C LYS A 151 7.34 -11.29 -1.23
N TYR A 152 8.52 -11.79 -1.60
CA TYR A 152 9.24 -12.76 -0.78
C TYR A 152 9.64 -12.21 0.59
N ILE A 153 9.88 -10.90 0.70
CA ILE A 153 10.16 -10.27 1.99
C ILE A 153 8.92 -10.38 2.88
N PHE A 154 7.74 -10.08 2.37
CA PHE A 154 6.53 -10.24 3.18
C PHE A 154 6.31 -11.69 3.60
N LEU A 155 6.57 -12.67 2.74
CA LEU A 155 6.55 -14.07 3.14
C LEU A 155 7.48 -14.34 4.33
N LEU A 156 8.73 -13.88 4.31
CA LEU A 156 9.66 -14.10 5.43
C LEU A 156 9.19 -13.47 6.76
N TYR A 157 8.53 -12.31 6.70
CA TYR A 157 8.05 -11.60 7.89
C TYR A 157 6.66 -12.05 8.36
N ILE A 158 5.83 -12.61 7.48
CA ILE A 158 4.45 -13.05 7.76
C ILE A 158 4.40 -14.55 8.08
N LEU A 159 5.27 -15.39 7.49
CA LEU A 159 5.29 -16.85 7.71
C LEU A 159 5.44 -17.30 9.18
N PRO A 160 6.15 -16.58 10.09
CA PRO A 160 6.15 -16.93 11.50
C PRO A 160 4.76 -16.78 12.17
N TYR A 161 3.78 -16.17 11.49
CA TYR A 161 2.52 -15.70 12.07
C TYR A 161 1.24 -16.10 11.30
N GLN A 162 1.30 -17.13 10.43
CA GLN A 162 0.23 -17.87 9.72
C GLN A 162 0.04 -17.63 8.21
N SER A 163 -0.34 -18.75 7.57
CA SER A 163 -0.71 -19.04 6.18
C SER A 163 -1.44 -17.92 5.44
N PHE A 164 -0.70 -17.09 4.70
CA PHE A 164 -1.28 -16.27 3.63
C PHE A 164 -1.17 -17.01 2.29
N ARG A 165 -2.29 -17.12 1.58
CA ARG A 165 -2.28 -17.42 0.14
C ARG A 165 -1.66 -16.22 -0.58
N ILE A 166 -0.39 -16.30 -0.91
CA ILE A 166 0.01 -15.80 -2.22
C ILE A 166 -0.49 -16.86 -3.19
N ASN A 167 -1.55 -16.58 -3.94
CA ASN A 167 -1.79 -17.32 -5.17
C ASN A 167 -0.67 -16.92 -6.13
N LEU A 168 0.49 -17.54 -5.98
CA LEU A 168 1.46 -17.60 -7.04
C LEU A 168 0.79 -18.36 -8.19
N PRO A 169 0.87 -17.88 -9.44
CA PRO A 169 0.62 -18.77 -10.55
C PRO A 169 1.60 -19.94 -10.37
N VAL A 170 1.05 -21.14 -10.21
CA VAL A 170 1.83 -22.37 -10.32
C VAL A 170 2.40 -22.30 -11.73
N PHE A 171 3.71 -22.09 -11.85
CA PHE A 171 4.38 -22.38 -13.11
C PHE A 171 4.23 -23.87 -13.33
N SER A 172 3.20 -24.24 -14.08
CA SER A 172 3.06 -25.56 -14.66
C SER A 172 4.31 -25.78 -15.49
N THR A 173 5.21 -26.60 -14.96
CA THR A 173 6.32 -27.15 -15.72
C THR A 173 5.73 -28.06 -16.78
N LEU A 174 5.78 -27.60 -18.03
CA LEU A 174 5.97 -28.47 -19.19
C LEU A 174 7.37 -28.17 -19.73
#